data_AF-A0A401QBL9-F1
#
_entry.id   AF-A0A401QBL9-F1
#
_cell.length_a   1.000
_cell.length_b   1.000
_cell.length_c   1.000
_cell.angle_alpha   90.00
_cell.angle_beta   90.00
_cell.angle_gamma   90.00
#
_symmetry.space_group_name_H-M   'P 1'
#
loop_
_entity.id
_entity.type
_entity.pdbx_description
1 polymer ?
#
loop_
_entity_poly.entity_id
_entity_poly.type
_entity_poly.pdbx_seq_one_letter_code
_entity_poly.pdbx_strand_id
1 'polypeptide(L)' 'FAAKLISGVLDFKAMIDNETLPVETVRGNPLCMHQYYQILSSCRIPGSKSDSVVNYSQTKNPTYITVVHNFQ' A
#
# COMPACT_ATOMS: atom_id res chain seq x y z
N PHE A 1 -4.79 -16.00 -13.35
CA PHE A 1 -5.44 -15.29 -12.23
C PHE A 1 -4.49 -14.29 -11.58
N ALA A 2 -3.31 -14.71 -11.10
CA ALA A 2 -2.32 -13.83 -10.45
C ALA A 2 -2.03 -12.51 -11.19
N ALA A 3 -1.82 -12.55 -12.51
CA ALA A 3 -1.61 -11.34 -13.32
C ALA A 3 -2.77 -10.34 -13.25
N LYS A 4 -4.02 -10.81 -13.23
CA LYS A 4 -5.21 -9.92 -13.10
C LYS A 4 -5.27 -9.29 -11.71
N LEU A 5 -4.91 -10.03 -10.66
CA LEU A 5 -4.84 -9.49 -9.30
C LEU A 5 -3.76 -8.39 -9.22
N ILE A 6 -2.57 -8.65 -9.76
CA ILE A 6 -1.48 -7.66 -9.81
C ILE A 6 -1.95 -6.39 -10.54
N SER A 7 -2.60 -6.54 -11.71
CA SER A 7 -3.14 -5.40 -12.45
C SER A 7 -4.13 -4.59 -11.61
N GLY A 8 -5.09 -5.24 -10.95
CA GLY A 8 -6.08 -4.53 -10.12
C GLY A 8 -5.46 -3.80 -8.92
N VAL A 9 -4.40 -4.37 -8.31
CA VAL A 9 -3.67 -3.68 -7.24
C VAL A 9 -2.89 -2.47 -7.78
N LEU A 10 -2.32 -2.56 -8.99
CA LEU A 10 -1.65 -1.42 -9.63
C LEU A 10 -2.63 -0.31 -10.02
N ASP A 11 -3.83 -0.66 -10.50
CA ASP A 11 -4.90 0.32 -10.77
C ASP A 11 -5.31 1.05 -9.47
N PHE A 12 -5.41 0.30 -8.36
CA PHE A 12 -5.66 0.89 -7.05
C PHE A 12 -4.50 1.79 -6.59
N LYS A 13 -3.24 1.34 -6.77
CA LYS A 13 -2.05 2.14 -6.45
C LYS A 13 -2.02 3.45 -7.23
N ALA A 14 -2.46 3.46 -8.48
CA ALA A 14 -2.54 4.68 -9.27
C ALA A 14 -3.48 5.73 -8.62
N MET A 15 -4.59 5.30 -7.99
CA MET A 15 -5.45 6.23 -7.25
C MET A 15 -4.80 6.76 -5.96
N ILE A 16 -4.01 5.92 -5.28
CA ILE A 16 -3.25 6.33 -4.09
C ILE A 16 -2.18 7.35 -4.47
N ASP A 17 -1.36 7.03 -5.46
CA ASP A 17 -0.22 7.87 -5.86
C ASP A 17 -0.66 9.24 -6.39
N ASN A 18 -1.84 9.32 -7.01
CA ASN A 18 -2.41 10.57 -7.53
C ASN A 18 -3.38 11.24 -6.55
N GLU A 19 -3.54 10.71 -5.33
CA GLU A 19 -4.49 11.22 -4.32
C GLU A 19 -5.94 11.31 -4.82
N THR A 20 -6.34 10.45 -5.76
CA THR A 20 -7.68 10.42 -6.35
C THR A 20 -8.58 9.35 -5.75
N LEU A 21 -8.16 8.68 -4.67
CA LEU A 21 -8.98 7.69 -3.99
C LEU A 21 -10.23 8.37 -3.40
N PRO A 22 -11.46 7.90 -3.70
CA PRO A 22 -12.68 8.49 -3.18
C PRO A 22 -12.71 8.46 -1.64
N VAL A 23 -13.09 9.58 -1.02
CA VAL A 23 -13.25 9.68 0.43
C VAL A 23 -14.43 8.81 0.87
N GLU A 24 -14.16 7.86 1.74
CA GLU A 24 -15.20 7.02 2.32
C GLU A 24 -16.01 7.81 3.35
N THR A 25 -17.30 7.49 3.48
CA THR A 25 -18.18 8.17 4.42
C THR A 25 -18.97 7.17 5.26
N VAL A 26 -19.26 7.54 6.50
CA VAL A 26 -20.17 6.81 7.38
C VAL A 26 -21.28 7.76 7.83
N ARG A 27 -22.52 7.43 7.47
CA ARG A 27 -23.70 8.26 7.73
C ARG A 27 -23.52 9.71 7.24
N GLY A 28 -22.91 9.88 6.06
CA GLY A 28 -22.64 11.18 5.46
C GLY A 28 -21.41 11.93 6.00
N ASN A 29 -20.70 11.38 6.99
CA ASN A 29 -19.49 12.00 7.54
C ASN A 29 -18.25 11.42 6.87
N PRO A 30 -17.30 12.24 6.39
CA PRO A 30 -16.07 11.76 5.77
C PRO A 30 -15.17 11.05 6.78
N LEU A 31 -14.54 9.97 6.33
CA LEU A 31 -13.54 9.23 7.08
C LEU A 31 -12.12 9.69 6.71
N CYS A 32 -11.21 9.49 7.64
CA CYS A 32 -9.79 9.69 7.40
C CYS A 32 -9.26 8.63 6.43
N MET A 33 -8.63 9.06 5.34
CA MET A 33 -8.09 8.17 4.31
C MET A 33 -6.62 7.78 4.55
N HIS A 34 -5.98 8.27 5.62
CA HIS A 34 -4.54 8.12 5.84
C HIS A 34 -4.05 6.66 5.81
N GLN A 35 -4.87 5.72 6.29
CA GLN A 35 -4.49 4.30 6.34
C GLN A 35 -4.22 3.72 4.96
N TYR A 36 -4.95 4.14 3.93
CA TYR A 36 -4.77 3.65 2.57
C TYR A 36 -3.37 3.96 2.01
N TYR A 37 -2.78 5.10 2.41
CA TYR A 37 -1.44 5.53 2.01
C TYR A 37 -0.32 4.79 2.76
N GLN A 38 -0.65 3.99 3.79
CA GLN A 38 0.29 3.20 4.57
C GLN A 38 0.38 1.73 4.14
N ILE A 39 -0.49 1.26 3.26
CA ILE A 39 -0.60 -0.18 2.92
C ILE A 39 0.45 -0.59 1.88
N LEU A 40 0.59 0.18 0.80
CA LEU A 40 1.47 -0.17 -0.31
C LEU A 40 2.89 0.36 -0.09
N SER A 41 3.88 -0.38 -0.57
CA SER A 41 5.30 -0.04 -0.46
C SER A 41 5.78 0.16 0.99
N SER A 42 5.10 -0.47 1.95
CA SER A 42 5.46 -0.46 3.37
C SER A 42 5.89 -1.84 3.86
N CYS A 43 6.67 -1.88 4.93
CA CYS A 43 7.10 -3.12 5.57
C CYS A 43 7.39 -2.90 7.05
N ARG A 44 7.12 -3.91 7.88
CA ARG A 44 7.52 -3.93 9.28
C ARG A 44 8.96 -4.42 9.39
N ILE A 45 9.78 -3.72 10.17
CA ILE A 45 11.17 -4.03 10.42
C ILE A 45 11.30 -4.50 11.88
N PRO A 46 11.65 -5.78 12.11
CA PRO A 46 11.90 -6.30 13.45
C PRO A 46 12.99 -5.51 14.18
N GLY A 47 12.77 -5.20 15.46
CA GLY A 47 13.74 -4.54 16.32
C GLY A 47 13.91 -5.25 17.66
N SER A 48 15.07 -5.09 18.29
CA SER A 48 15.39 -5.80 19.55
C SER A 48 14.55 -5.34 20.74
N LYS A 49 14.12 -4.08 20.76
CA LYS A 49 13.24 -3.51 21.80
C LYS A 49 11.79 -3.37 21.32
N SER A 50 11.63 -2.92 20.09
CA SER A 50 10.35 -2.70 19.45
C SER A 50 10.57 -2.69 17.94
N ASP A 51 9.56 -3.15 17.22
CA ASP A 51 9.57 -3.10 15.77
C ASP A 51 9.27 -1.69 15.28
N SER A 52 9.59 -1.46 14.01
CA SER A 52 9.27 -0.22 13.31
C SER A 52 8.57 -0.50 11.99
N VAL A 53 7.99 0.52 11.37
CA VAL A 53 7.39 0.42 10.03
C VAL A 53 8.12 1.42 9.13
N VAL A 54 8.53 0.95 7.95
CA VAL A 54 9.03 1.80 6.87
C VAL A 54 7.97 1.90 5.79
N ASN A 55 7.82 3.09 5.22
CA ASN A 55 6.96 3.33 4.06
C ASN A 55 7.78 4.07 2.99
N TYR A 56 7.92 3.44 1.82
CA TYR A 56 8.74 3.95 0.72
C TYR A 56 7.93 4.67 -0.36
N SER A 57 6.60 4.74 -0.24
CA SER A 57 5.71 5.28 -1.27
C SER A 57 6.08 6.71 -1.69
N GLN A 58 6.43 7.58 -0.74
CA GLN A 58 6.74 9.00 -0.99
C GLN A 58 8.23 9.31 -1.13
N THR A 59 9.12 8.44 -0.63
CA THR A 59 10.57 8.71 -0.60
C THR A 59 11.30 8.16 -1.81
N LYS A 60 10.95 6.94 -2.23
CA LYS A 60 11.61 6.23 -3.34
C LYS A 60 10.66 5.80 -4.45
N ASN A 61 9.37 5.68 -4.13
CA ASN A 61 8.30 5.14 -4.97
C ASN A 61 8.74 3.92 -5.82
N PRO A 62 8.93 2.75 -5.18
CA PRO A 62 9.39 1.53 -5.87
C PRO A 62 8.43 1.11 -7.01
N THR A 63 9.00 0.64 -8.13
CA THR A 63 8.27 0.21 -9.34
C THR A 63 8.30 -1.30 -9.56
N TYR A 64 8.59 -2.09 -8.52
CA TYR A 64 8.63 -3.55 -8.56
C TYR A 64 7.75 -4.17 -7.48
N ILE A 65 7.42 -5.45 -7.66
CA ILE A 65 6.77 -6.29 -6.64
C ILE A 65 7.67 -7.50 -6.33
N THR A 66 7.46 -8.12 -5.18
CA THR A 66 8.08 -9.40 -4.84
C THR A 66 7.06 -10.52 -5.04
N VAL A 67 7.47 -11.60 -5.71
CA VAL A 67 6.70 -12.83 -5.85
C VAL A 67 7.50 -13.93 -5.22
N VAL A 68 6.88 -14.72 -4.34
CA VAL A 68 7.52 -15.87 -3.71
C VAL A 68 6.96 -17.16 -4.29
N HIS A 69 7.83 -18.06 -4.72
CA HIS A 69 7.45 -19.38 -5.24
C HIS A 69 8.48 -20.42 -4.80
N ASN A 70 8.03 -21.49 -4.14
CA ASN A 70 8.91 -22.54 -3.61
C ASN A 70 10.07 -22.01 -2.75
N PHE A 71 9.77 -21.05 -1.86
CA PHE A 71 10.75 -20.39 -0.97
C PHE A 71 11.82 -19.54 -1.69
N GLN A 72 11.60 -19.18 -2.96
CA GLN A 72 12.42 -18.28 -3.75
C GLN A 72 11.71 -16.95 -3.98
#